data_AF-A0A843YSE1-F1
#
_entry.id   AF-A0A843YSE1-F1
#
_cell.length_a   1.000
_cell.length_b   1.000
_cell.length_c   1.000
_cell.angle_alpha   90.00
_cell.angle_beta   90.00
_cell.angle_gamma   90.00
#
_symmetry.space_group_name_H-M   'P 1'
#
loop_
_entity.id
_entity.type
_entity.pdbx_description
1 polymer ?
#
loop_
_entity_poly.entity_id
_entity_poly.type
_entity_poly.pdbx_seq_one_letter_code
_entity_poly.pdbx_strand_id
1 'polypeptide(L)'
;MGYFDGLTSKNFKKDKNGNTLFFPWGVLGKGRVLPDDAAETRVRGFVNRYLKISLPMIIGVTTIAGLKWSTPLLLFFGVWFYFGTKALVSDYPYSDENLTIKESYANSAASHNKLTLQIIFFCSVLFVLIGIFMAATAKSPQQIAIGCFSAVFFGTCGVAIGYMLKKKSASAGTR
;
A
#
# COMPACT_ATOMS: atom_id res chain seq x y z
N MET A 1 15.53 3.93 2.37
CA MET A 1 14.08 3.65 2.38
C MET A 1 13.60 3.43 0.96
N GLY A 2 13.18 2.22 0.64
CA GLY A 2 12.62 1.83 -0.65
C GLY A 2 11.09 1.96 -0.71
N TYR A 3 10.52 1.71 -1.88
CA TYR A 3 9.08 1.80 -2.14
C TYR A 3 8.23 0.93 -1.18
N PHE A 4 8.64 -0.32 -0.98
CA PHE A 4 7.94 -1.28 -0.10
C PHE A 4 8.03 -0.92 1.38
N ASP A 5 9.05 -0.18 1.80
CA ASP A 5 9.18 0.27 3.19
C ASP A 5 8.04 1.25 3.51
N GLY A 6 7.75 2.20 2.60
CA GLY A 6 6.63 3.12 2.80
C GLY A 6 5.27 2.45 2.74
N LEU A 7 5.09 1.45 1.87
CA LEU A 7 3.87 0.64 1.85
C LEU A 7 3.68 -0.16 3.15
N THR A 8 4.77 -0.61 3.76
CA THR A 8 4.75 -1.30 5.05
C THR A 8 4.41 -0.34 6.17
N SER A 9 5.04 0.84 6.19
CA SER A 9 4.88 1.84 7.26
C SER A 9 3.47 2.40 7.41
N LYS A 10 2.63 2.35 6.38
CA LYS A 10 1.23 2.77 6.48
C LYS A 10 0.45 2.01 7.58
N ASN A 11 0.88 0.79 7.91
CA ASN A 11 0.24 -0.08 8.90
C ASN A 11 0.84 0.07 10.32
N PHE A 12 1.76 1.02 10.53
CA PHE A 12 2.40 1.24 11.82
C PHE A 12 2.11 2.64 12.32
N LYS A 13 2.02 2.80 13.64
CA LYS A 13 1.81 4.07 14.33
C LYS A 13 2.56 4.04 15.67
N LYS A 14 2.94 5.20 16.20
CA LYS A 14 3.41 5.34 17.59
C LYS A 14 2.24 5.80 18.47
N ASP A 15 2.04 5.14 19.61
CA ASP A 15 1.03 5.57 20.59
C ASP A 15 1.53 6.78 21.41
N LYS A 16 0.67 7.30 22.29
CA LYS A 16 1.02 8.43 23.18
C LYS A 16 2.18 8.14 24.13
N ASN A 17 2.44 6.88 24.43
CA ASN A 17 3.49 6.42 25.33
C ASN A 17 4.80 6.08 24.58
N GLY A 18 4.82 6.22 23.26
CA GLY A 18 5.97 5.91 22.41
C GLY A 18 6.06 4.45 21.96
N ASN A 19 5.09 3.60 22.32
CA ASN A 19 5.05 2.21 21.88
C ASN A 19 4.72 2.11 20.40
N THR A 20 5.25 1.10 19.72
CA THR A 20 4.90 0.81 18.33
C THR A 20 3.60 0.02 18.27
N LEU A 21 2.64 0.54 17.52
CA LEU A 21 1.40 -0.13 17.17
C LEU A 21 1.48 -0.67 15.75
N PHE A 22 1.07 -1.93 15.57
CA PHE A 22 0.91 -2.56 14.26
C PHE A 22 -0.56 -2.88 13.96
N PHE A 23 -1.03 -2.51 12.77
CA PHE A 23 -2.40 -2.72 12.30
C PHE A 23 -2.40 -3.70 11.12
N PRO A 24 -2.59 -5.02 11.34
CA PRO A 24 -2.53 -6.02 10.27
C PRO A 24 -3.51 -5.74 9.13
N TRP A 25 -4.72 -5.26 9.48
CA TRP A 25 -5.81 -4.93 8.55
C TRP A 25 -5.92 -3.43 8.27
N GLY A 26 -4.86 -2.66 8.59
CA GLY A 26 -4.85 -1.21 8.47
C GLY A 26 -6.02 -0.56 9.20
N VAL A 27 -6.71 0.34 8.50
CA VAL A 27 -7.83 1.12 9.06
C VAL A 27 -9.08 0.30 9.39
N LEU A 28 -9.16 -0.95 8.92
CA LEU A 28 -10.34 -1.82 9.10
C LEU A 28 -10.23 -2.74 10.33
N GLY A 29 -9.10 -2.73 11.04
CA GLY A 29 -8.88 -3.63 12.17
C GLY A 29 -8.18 -2.97 13.34
N LYS A 30 -8.19 -3.68 14.48
CA LYS A 30 -7.52 -3.22 15.69
C LYS A 30 -6.00 -3.37 15.60
N GLY A 31 -5.32 -2.47 16.29
CA GLY A 31 -3.87 -2.49 16.43
C GLY A 31 -3.39 -3.53 17.45
N ARG A 32 -2.10 -3.83 17.38
CA ARG A 32 -1.33 -4.63 18.34
C ARG A 32 -0.20 -3.79 18.88
N VAL A 33 -0.02 -3.78 20.19
CA VAL A 33 1.14 -3.13 20.82
C VAL A 33 2.32 -4.06 20.71
N LEU A 34 3.38 -3.63 20.02
CA LEU A 34 4.60 -4.41 19.90
C LEU A 34 5.45 -4.22 21.16
N PRO A 35 5.97 -5.30 21.76
CA PRO A 35 6.66 -5.22 23.06
C PRO A 35 8.05 -4.58 22.96
N ASP A 36 8.73 -4.71 21.82
CA ASP A 36 10.10 -4.25 21.62
C ASP A 36 10.43 -3.97 20.15
N ASP A 37 11.60 -3.38 19.90
CA ASP A 37 12.12 -3.08 18.56
C ASP A 37 12.40 -4.36 17.75
N ALA A 38 12.65 -5.50 18.41
CA ALA A 38 12.86 -6.77 17.74
C ALA A 38 11.55 -7.29 17.13
N ALA A 39 10.43 -7.16 17.85
CA ALA A 39 9.09 -7.47 17.37
C ALA A 39 8.71 -6.54 16.21
N GLU A 40 8.99 -5.25 16.31
CA GLU A 40 8.81 -4.31 15.20
C GLU A 40 9.59 -4.75 13.95
N THR A 41 10.87 -5.08 14.12
CA THR A 41 11.73 -5.52 13.02
C THR A 41 11.22 -6.81 12.38
N ARG A 42 10.80 -7.80 13.18
CA ARG A 42 10.22 -9.06 12.69
C ARG A 42 8.95 -8.82 11.88
N VAL A 43 8.00 -8.05 12.42
CA VAL A 43 6.71 -7.78 11.77
C VAL A 43 6.92 -6.97 10.48
N ARG A 44 7.77 -5.93 10.51
CA ARG A 44 8.13 -5.16 9.31
C ARG A 44 8.77 -6.05 8.26
N GLY A 45 9.71 -6.91 8.65
CA GLY A 45 10.37 -7.86 7.75
C GLY A 45 9.37 -8.79 7.05
N PHE A 46 8.41 -9.33 7.78
CA PHE A 46 7.34 -10.16 7.23
C PHE A 46 6.47 -9.38 6.25
N VAL A 47 5.93 -8.23 6.63
CA VAL A 47 5.03 -7.43 5.77
C VAL A 47 5.75 -6.97 4.51
N ASN A 48 7.01 -6.56 4.63
CA ASN A 48 7.83 -6.13 3.50
C ASN A 48 8.10 -7.29 2.53
N ARG A 49 8.46 -8.47 3.04
CA ARG A 49 8.63 -9.69 2.24
C ARG A 49 7.33 -10.08 1.55
N TYR A 50 6.21 -10.05 2.28
CA TYR A 50 4.89 -10.33 1.75
C TYR A 50 4.58 -9.40 0.57
N LEU A 51 4.78 -8.09 0.71
CA LEU A 51 4.53 -7.12 -0.37
C LEU A 51 5.48 -7.32 -1.57
N LYS A 52 6.77 -7.57 -1.31
CA LYS A 52 7.78 -7.82 -2.36
C LYS A 52 7.49 -9.05 -3.20
N ILE A 53 6.87 -10.09 -2.62
CA ILE A 53 6.54 -11.32 -3.33
C ILE A 53 5.13 -11.25 -3.93
N SER A 54 4.12 -10.92 -3.12
CA SER A 54 2.72 -10.98 -3.56
C SER A 54 2.42 -9.99 -4.68
N LEU A 55 2.91 -8.76 -4.60
CA LEU A 55 2.53 -7.71 -5.53
C LEU A 55 3.07 -7.98 -6.96
N PRO A 56 4.37 -8.28 -7.17
CA PRO A 56 4.86 -8.66 -8.50
C PRO A 56 4.23 -9.96 -9.03
N MET A 57 4.01 -10.95 -8.16
CA MET A 57 3.38 -12.22 -8.56
C MET A 57 1.94 -12.02 -9.05
N ILE A 58 1.13 -11.25 -8.33
CA ILE A 58 -0.25 -10.94 -8.72
C ILE A 58 -0.28 -10.17 -10.04
N ILE A 59 0.58 -9.15 -10.18
CA ILE A 59 0.65 -8.35 -11.42
C ILE A 59 1.13 -9.21 -12.60
N GLY A 60 2.17 -10.02 -12.42
CA GLY A 60 2.73 -10.90 -13.45
C GLY A 60 1.71 -11.93 -13.93
N VAL A 61 1.08 -12.66 -12.99
CA VAL A 61 0.07 -13.68 -13.32
C VAL A 61 -1.15 -13.05 -13.97
N THR A 62 -1.63 -11.91 -13.48
CA THR A 62 -2.78 -11.23 -14.09
C THR A 62 -2.47 -10.79 -15.52
N THR A 63 -1.25 -10.31 -15.78
CA THR A 63 -0.84 -9.87 -17.12
C THR A 63 -0.66 -11.03 -18.11
N ILE A 64 -0.08 -12.16 -17.66
CA ILE A 64 0.27 -13.28 -18.54
C ILE A 64 -0.89 -14.27 -18.70
N ALA A 65 -1.55 -14.62 -17.60
CA ALA A 65 -2.56 -15.69 -17.55
C ALA A 65 -3.99 -15.14 -17.38
N GLY A 66 -4.14 -13.86 -17.05
CA GLY A 66 -5.45 -13.22 -16.86
C GLY A 66 -6.02 -13.40 -15.45
N LEU A 67 -7.17 -12.76 -15.22
CA LEU A 67 -7.79 -12.61 -13.88
C LEU A 67 -8.23 -13.93 -13.23
N LYS A 68 -8.57 -14.94 -14.05
CA LYS A 68 -9.01 -16.25 -13.55
C LYS A 68 -7.92 -16.94 -12.73
N TRP A 69 -6.66 -16.79 -13.12
CA TRP A 69 -5.51 -17.39 -12.44
C TRP A 69 -4.97 -16.53 -11.30
N SER A 70 -5.21 -15.22 -11.29
CA SER A 70 -4.82 -14.37 -10.17
C SER A 70 -5.78 -14.47 -8.97
N THR A 71 -7.02 -14.91 -9.18
CA THR A 71 -7.99 -15.12 -8.09
C THR A 71 -7.51 -16.14 -7.03
N PRO A 72 -7.13 -17.38 -7.37
CA PRO A 72 -6.61 -18.33 -6.38
C PRO A 72 -5.31 -17.85 -5.73
N LEU A 73 -4.49 -17.09 -6.47
CA LEU A 73 -3.26 -16.51 -5.96
C LEU A 73 -3.54 -15.44 -4.89
N LEU A 74 -4.57 -14.62 -5.09
CA LEU A 74 -5.03 -13.63 -4.12
C LEU A 74 -5.52 -14.30 -2.83
N LEU A 75 -6.26 -15.41 -2.94
CA LEU A 75 -6.67 -16.21 -1.78
C LEU A 75 -5.46 -16.80 -1.05
N PHE A 76 -4.52 -17.38 -1.79
CA PHE A 76 -3.29 -17.94 -1.22
C PHE A 76 -2.49 -16.88 -0.44
N PHE A 77 -2.25 -15.71 -1.05
CA PHE A 77 -1.55 -14.61 -0.39
C PHE A 77 -2.34 -14.04 0.79
N GLY A 78 -3.66 -13.93 0.69
CA GLY A 78 -4.53 -13.52 1.79
C GLY A 78 -4.44 -14.47 2.99
N VAL A 79 -4.46 -15.77 2.73
CA VAL A 79 -4.28 -16.83 3.74
C VAL A 79 -2.89 -16.74 4.36
N TRP A 80 -1.84 -16.64 3.53
CA TRP A 80 -0.47 -16.50 4.03
C TRP A 80 -0.29 -15.25 4.91
N PHE A 81 -0.86 -14.12 4.49
CA PHE A 81 -0.83 -12.89 5.27
C PHE A 81 -1.61 -13.02 6.59
N TYR A 82 -2.82 -13.58 6.55
CA TYR A 82 -3.64 -13.81 7.74
C TYR A 82 -2.90 -14.67 8.76
N PHE A 83 -2.43 -15.85 8.36
CA PHE A 83 -1.76 -16.77 9.28
C PHE A 83 -0.39 -16.25 9.71
N GLY A 84 0.37 -15.63 8.80
CA GLY A 84 1.69 -15.08 9.13
C GLY A 84 1.62 -13.91 10.10
N THR A 85 0.69 -12.98 9.91
CA THR A 85 0.47 -11.90 10.89
C THR A 85 -0.06 -12.45 12.20
N LYS A 86 -1.06 -13.34 12.18
CA LYS A 86 -1.59 -13.97 13.40
C LYS A 86 -0.51 -14.70 14.19
N ALA A 87 0.37 -15.45 13.54
CA ALA A 87 1.47 -16.14 14.20
C ALA A 87 2.48 -15.16 14.84
N LEU A 88 2.70 -13.99 14.23
CA LEU A 88 3.67 -13.01 14.73
C LEU A 88 3.15 -12.15 15.88
N VAL A 89 1.84 -11.88 15.94
CA VAL A 89 1.28 -10.89 16.87
C VAL A 89 0.08 -11.39 17.68
N SER A 90 -0.16 -12.70 17.72
CA SER A 90 -1.29 -13.28 18.46
C SER A 90 -1.17 -13.06 19.97
N ASP A 91 0.05 -13.19 20.52
CA ASP A 91 0.32 -13.03 21.95
C ASP A 91 0.46 -11.57 22.39
N TYR A 92 0.39 -10.63 21.45
CA TYR A 92 0.57 -9.20 21.74
C TYR A 92 -0.78 -8.55 22.09
N PRO A 93 -0.80 -7.63 23.08
CA PRO A 93 -2.05 -7.01 23.50
C PRO A 93 -2.64 -6.15 22.39
N TYR A 94 -3.98 -6.11 22.36
CA TYR A 94 -4.72 -5.20 21.50
C TYR A 94 -4.46 -3.75 21.94
N SER A 95 -4.38 -2.84 20.97
CA SER A 95 -4.45 -1.40 21.24
C SER A 95 -5.90 -0.92 21.21
N ASP A 96 -6.22 0.02 22.08
CA ASP A 96 -7.49 0.77 22.05
C ASP A 96 -7.48 1.90 21.01
N GLU A 97 -6.30 2.25 20.48
CA GLU A 97 -6.18 3.21 19.39
C GLU A 97 -6.48 2.56 18.04
N ASN A 98 -7.12 3.32 17.16
CA ASN A 98 -7.36 2.94 15.78
C ASN A 98 -6.45 3.75 14.84
N LEU A 99 -6.13 3.15 13.69
CA LEU A 99 -5.42 3.83 12.62
C LEU A 99 -6.42 4.55 11.72
N THR A 100 -6.31 5.87 11.62
CA THR A 100 -7.13 6.64 10.68
C THR A 100 -6.51 6.63 9.27
N ILE A 101 -7.34 6.86 8.24
CA ILE A 101 -6.87 7.00 6.85
C ILE A 101 -5.82 8.11 6.73
N LYS A 102 -6.03 9.23 7.42
CA LYS A 102 -5.08 10.37 7.42
C LYS A 102 -3.73 9.99 8.00
N GLU A 103 -3.69 9.27 9.12
CA GLU A 103 -2.46 8.77 9.74
C GLU A 103 -1.77 7.73 8.85
N SER A 104 -2.51 6.78 8.29
CA SER A 104 -1.98 5.79 7.35
C SER A 104 -1.25 6.44 6.17
N TYR A 105 -1.87 7.44 5.52
CA TYR A 105 -1.22 8.17 4.42
C TYR A 105 -0.05 9.03 4.88
N ALA A 106 -0.13 9.65 6.06
CA ALA A 106 0.98 10.42 6.62
C ALA A 106 2.19 9.53 6.91
N ASN A 107 1.98 8.35 7.50
CA ASN A 107 3.04 7.40 7.83
C ASN A 107 3.69 6.82 6.56
N SER A 108 2.89 6.56 5.53
CA SER A 108 3.39 6.19 4.20
C SER A 108 4.24 7.32 3.58
N ALA A 109 3.74 8.56 3.60
CA ALA A 109 4.42 9.72 3.02
C ALA A 109 5.76 10.04 3.72
N ALA A 110 5.80 9.88 5.05
CA ALA A 110 7.03 10.06 5.83
C ALA A 110 8.13 9.08 5.40
N SER A 111 7.73 7.85 5.06
CA SER A 111 8.64 6.75 4.75
C SER A 111 9.12 6.70 3.28
N HIS A 112 8.43 7.35 2.34
CA HIS A 112 8.88 7.45 0.95
C HIS A 112 9.80 8.65 0.71
N ASN A 113 10.80 8.52 -0.17
CA ASN A 113 11.56 9.69 -0.64
C ASN A 113 10.66 10.60 -1.51
N LYS A 114 10.87 11.93 -1.44
CA LYS A 114 10.13 12.92 -2.26
C LYS A 114 10.29 12.62 -3.75
N LEU A 115 11.50 12.27 -4.19
CA LEU A 115 11.77 11.90 -5.58
C LEU A 115 10.97 10.66 -6.02
N THR A 116 10.93 9.61 -5.18
CA THR A 116 10.14 8.40 -5.46
C THR A 116 8.65 8.74 -5.61
N LEU A 117 8.10 9.58 -4.72
CA LEU A 117 6.71 10.01 -4.83
C LEU A 117 6.46 10.82 -6.12
N GLN A 118 7.39 11.69 -6.51
CA GLN A 118 7.28 12.47 -7.76
C GLN A 118 7.31 11.56 -9.00
N ILE A 119 8.22 10.59 -9.05
CA ILE A 119 8.31 9.63 -10.16
C ILE A 119 7.01 8.82 -10.26
N ILE A 120 6.53 8.25 -9.16
CA ILE A 120 5.29 7.45 -9.18
C ILE A 120 4.08 8.32 -9.52
N PHE A 121 4.03 9.57 -9.05
CA PHE A 121 2.99 10.53 -9.44
C PHE A 121 3.01 10.78 -10.95
N PHE A 122 4.17 11.07 -11.52
CA PHE A 122 4.31 11.28 -12.97
C PHE A 122 3.91 10.02 -13.76
N CYS A 123 4.37 8.84 -13.35
CA CYS A 123 3.94 7.57 -13.96
C CYS A 123 2.42 7.38 -13.88
N SER A 124 1.78 7.72 -12.75
CA SER A 124 0.33 7.60 -12.61
C SER A 124 -0.42 8.52 -13.59
N VAL A 125 0.03 9.77 -13.76
CA VAL A 125 -0.55 10.71 -14.73
C VAL A 125 -0.38 10.19 -16.14
N LEU A 126 0.80 9.66 -16.48
CA LEU A 126 1.06 9.07 -17.79
C LEU A 126 0.12 7.89 -18.07
N PHE A 127 -0.08 6.98 -17.11
CA PHE A 127 -1.01 5.86 -17.26
C PHE A 127 -2.47 6.31 -17.40
N VAL A 128 -2.88 7.40 -16.75
CA VAL A 128 -4.20 8.01 -16.96
C VAL A 128 -4.36 8.49 -18.39
N LEU A 129 -3.37 9.21 -18.92
CA LEU A 129 -3.40 9.70 -20.31
C LEU A 129 -3.45 8.54 -21.32
N ILE A 130 -2.66 7.49 -21.09
CA ILE A 130 -2.69 6.28 -21.91
C ILE A 130 -4.06 5.59 -21.83
N GLY A 131 -4.65 5.48 -20.64
CA GLY A 131 -5.98 4.90 -20.43
C GLY A 131 -7.08 5.68 -21.17
N ILE A 132 -7.05 7.01 -21.10
CA ILE A 132 -7.98 7.89 -21.83
C ILE A 132 -7.79 7.73 -23.34
N PHE A 133 -6.54 7.77 -23.83
CA PHE A 133 -6.23 7.61 -25.25
C PHE A 133 -6.70 6.25 -25.77
N MET A 134 -6.46 5.17 -25.01
CA MET A 134 -6.90 3.83 -25.37
C MET A 134 -8.44 3.73 -25.40
N ALA A 135 -9.14 4.36 -24.44
CA ALA A 135 -10.61 4.40 -24.46
C ALA A 135 -11.14 5.20 -25.66
N ALA A 136 -10.50 6.31 -26.02
CA ALA A 136 -10.90 7.16 -27.13
C ALA A 136 -10.63 6.54 -28.52
N THR A 137 -9.62 5.68 -28.63
CA THR A 137 -9.22 5.02 -29.89
C THR A 137 -9.65 3.56 -29.97
N ALA A 138 -10.37 3.07 -28.96
CA ALA A 138 -10.80 1.68 -28.86
C ALA A 138 -11.78 1.30 -29.98
N LYS A 139 -11.56 0.13 -30.56
CA LYS A 139 -12.45 -0.48 -31.57
C LYS A 139 -13.34 -1.57 -30.98
N SER A 140 -13.13 -1.93 -29.72
CA SER A 140 -13.86 -2.99 -29.02
C SER A 140 -14.34 -2.51 -27.65
N PRO A 141 -15.50 -2.99 -27.17
CA PRO A 141 -16.00 -2.67 -25.83
C PRO A 141 -15.03 -3.08 -24.71
N GLN A 142 -14.27 -4.16 -24.89
CA GLN A 142 -13.27 -4.57 -23.90
C GLN A 142 -12.14 -3.54 -23.76
N GLN A 143 -11.63 -2.98 -24.86
CA GLN A 143 -10.59 -1.96 -24.83
C GLN A 143 -11.07 -0.67 -24.15
N ILE A 144 -12.33 -0.26 -24.40
CA ILE A 144 -12.95 0.87 -23.70
C ILE A 144 -12.96 0.59 -22.19
N ALA A 145 -13.45 -0.58 -21.78
CA ALA A 145 -13.53 -0.95 -20.36
C ALA A 145 -12.15 -0.95 -19.69
N ILE A 146 -11.12 -1.51 -20.34
CA ILE A 146 -9.74 -1.50 -19.82
C ILE A 146 -9.20 -0.07 -19.73
N GLY A 147 -9.45 0.78 -20.73
CA GLY A 147 -9.01 2.17 -20.76
C GLY A 147 -9.64 3.00 -19.65
N CYS A 148 -10.95 2.89 -19.48
CA CYS A 148 -11.69 3.51 -18.38
C CYS A 148 -11.21 3.01 -17.02
N PHE A 149 -11.06 1.69 -16.85
CA PHE A 149 -10.55 1.11 -15.60
C PHE A 149 -9.16 1.62 -15.26
N SER A 150 -8.25 1.64 -16.24
CA SER A 150 -6.89 2.16 -16.07
C SER A 150 -6.91 3.63 -15.67
N ALA A 151 -7.68 4.48 -16.36
CA ALA A 151 -7.77 5.91 -16.07
C ALA A 151 -8.31 6.18 -14.66
N VAL A 152 -9.36 5.47 -14.24
CA VAL A 152 -9.93 5.61 -12.89
C VAL A 152 -8.96 5.10 -11.83
N PHE A 153 -8.39 3.90 -12.02
CA PHE A 153 -7.47 3.29 -11.07
C PHE A 153 -6.22 4.15 -10.86
N PHE A 154 -5.51 4.48 -11.93
CA PHE A 154 -4.30 5.30 -11.82
C PHE A 154 -4.60 6.75 -11.43
N GLY A 155 -5.77 7.28 -11.78
CA GLY A 155 -6.22 8.60 -11.34
C GLY A 155 -6.41 8.66 -9.83
N THR A 156 -7.10 7.68 -9.24
CA THR A 156 -7.27 7.59 -7.78
C THR A 156 -5.93 7.39 -7.06
N CYS A 157 -5.03 6.54 -7.60
CA CYS A 157 -3.66 6.42 -7.10
C CYS A 157 -2.90 7.76 -7.16
N GLY A 158 -3.00 8.49 -8.27
CA GLY A 158 -2.36 9.78 -8.48
C GLY A 158 -2.83 10.82 -7.46
N VAL A 159 -4.14 10.90 -7.18
CA VAL A 159 -4.70 11.77 -6.13
C VAL A 159 -4.12 11.42 -4.76
N ALA A 160 -4.05 10.14 -4.41
CA ALA A 160 -3.47 9.69 -3.14
C ALA A 160 -1.98 10.06 -3.02
N ILE A 161 -1.20 9.88 -4.09
CA ILE A 161 0.22 10.25 -4.12
C ILE A 161 0.42 11.76 -4.07
N GLY A 162 -0.42 12.53 -4.78
CA GLY A 162 -0.43 13.99 -4.73
C GLY A 162 -0.70 14.52 -3.32
N TYR A 163 -1.64 13.90 -2.60
CA TYR A 163 -1.88 14.19 -1.18
C TYR A 163 -0.64 13.92 -0.32
N MET A 164 0.03 12.77 -0.53
CA MET A 164 1.29 12.44 0.17
C MET A 164 2.41 13.44 -0.14
N LEU A 165 2.55 13.88 -1.39
CA LEU A 165 3.52 14.90 -1.80
C LEU A 165 3.25 16.26 -1.14
N LYS A 166 1.99 16.69 -1.09
CA LYS A 166 1.58 17.93 -0.42
C LYS A 166 1.93 17.89 1.07
N LYS A 167 1.59 16.80 1.75
CA LYS A 167 1.94 16.57 3.17
C LYS A 167 3.45 16.62 3.40
N LYS A 168 4.23 15.93 2.56
CA LYS A 168 5.68 15.88 2.68
C LYS A 168 6.36 17.23 2.43
N SER A 169 5.82 18.03 1.50
CA SER A 169 6.35 19.36 1.18
C SER A 169 6.02 20.38 2.28
N ALA A 170 4.83 20.27 2.90
CA ALA A 170 4.46 21.08 4.07
C ALA A 170 5.39 20.82 5.27
N SER A 171 5.76 19.56 5.52
CA SER A 171 6.72 19.21 6.59
C SER A 171 8.17 19.61 6.31
N ALA A 172 8.53 19.90 5.05
CA ALA A 172 9.87 20.32 4.68
C ALA A 172 10.08 21.84 4.81
N GLY A 173 9.00 22.64 4.78
CA GLY A 173 9.04 24.09 4.96
C GLY A 173 8.92 24.56 6.40
N THR A 174 8.91 23.63 7.38
CA THR A 174 8.85 23.92 8.82
C THR A 174 10.18 23.63 9.55
N ARG A 175 11.28 23.51 8.79
CA ARG A 175 12.64 23.37 9.32
C ARG A 175 13.49 24.56 8.92
#